data_AF-A0A7V2SP26-F1
#
_entry.id   AF-A0A7V2SP26-F1
#
_cell.length_a   1.000
_cell.length_b   1.000
_cell.length_c   1.000
_cell.angle_alpha   90.00
_cell.angle_beta   90.00
_cell.angle_gamma   90.00
#
_symmetry.space_group_name_H-M   'P 1'
#
loop_
_entity.id
_entity.type
_entity.pdbx_description
1 polymer ?
#
loop_
_entity_poly.entity_id
_entity_poly.type
_entity_poly.pdbx_seq_one_letter_code
_entity_poly.pdbx_strand_id
1 'polypeptide(L)'
;MDNDTEHSIASLLARRNAALKGNSGDKSRARARSEVTHMIRRDYPAFEPIRDVLLKRHAANSHSGIFGEKETAIIEKLREHDLVSVNEGRHVASHAEAKRYLGGGWLEEMAWLA
;
A
#
# COMPACT_ATOMS: atom_id res chain seq x y z
N MET A 1 5.02 4.83 -36.30
CA MET A 1 5.05 4.89 -34.82
C MET A 1 5.19 6.36 -34.49
N ASP A 2 4.31 6.92 -33.65
CA ASP A 2 4.38 8.25 -32.99
C ASP A 2 3.00 8.93 -32.94
N ASN A 3 2.11 8.45 -32.07
CA ASN A 3 0.84 9.13 -31.79
C ASN A 3 0.51 9.24 -30.29
N ASP A 4 1.35 8.71 -29.39
CA ASP A 4 1.09 8.69 -27.94
C ASP A 4 1.64 9.92 -27.19
N THR A 5 2.49 10.74 -27.82
CA THR A 5 3.13 11.89 -27.18
C THR A 5 2.23 13.13 -27.10
N GLU A 6 1.29 13.31 -28.04
CA GLU A 6 0.42 14.50 -28.06
C GLU A 6 -0.60 14.53 -26.91
N HIS A 7 -0.99 13.39 -26.35
CA HIS A 7 -2.03 13.29 -25.30
C HIS A 7 -1.53 12.79 -23.93
N SER A 8 -0.23 12.83 -23.67
CA SER A 8 0.29 12.42 -22.36
C SER A 8 -0.03 13.43 -21.25
N ILE A 9 -0.15 12.98 -20.00
CA ILE A 9 -0.29 13.88 -18.83
C ILE A 9 0.90 14.85 -18.76
N ALA A 10 2.09 14.40 -19.16
CA ALA A 10 3.29 15.22 -19.25
C ALA A 10 3.12 16.35 -20.27
N SER A 11 2.59 16.08 -21.47
CA SER A 11 2.35 17.12 -22.49
C SER A 11 1.27 18.10 -22.04
N LEU A 12 0.22 17.63 -21.35
CA LEU A 12 -0.83 18.50 -20.77
C LEU A 12 -0.27 19.45 -19.70
N LEU A 13 0.61 18.97 -18.83
CA LEU A 13 1.22 19.79 -17.77
C LEU A 13 2.23 20.78 -18.34
N ALA A 14 3.06 20.36 -19.31
CA ALA A 14 4.02 21.23 -19.97
C ALA A 14 3.34 22.44 -20.64
N ARG A 15 2.19 22.24 -21.29
CA ARG A 15 1.36 23.32 -21.86
C ARG A 15 0.88 24.35 -20.83
N ARG A 16 0.91 24.00 -19.54
CA ARG A 16 0.51 24.88 -18.41
C ARG A 16 1.71 25.31 -17.56
N ASN A 17 2.93 25.22 -18.08
CA ASN A 17 4.17 25.52 -17.34
C ASN A 17 4.31 24.72 -16.03
N ALA A 18 3.74 23.50 -15.99
CA ALA A 18 3.87 22.57 -14.89
C ALA A 18 4.66 21.34 -15.34
N ALA A 19 5.30 20.66 -14.39
CA ALA A 19 6.01 19.41 -14.64
C ALA A 19 5.62 18.35 -13.61
N LEU A 20 5.58 17.09 -14.03
CA LEU A 20 5.51 15.98 -13.10
C LEU A 20 6.81 15.92 -12.32
N LYS A 21 6.70 16.07 -11.00
CA LYS A 21 7.84 15.83 -10.10
C LYS A 21 7.80 14.37 -9.64
N GLY A 22 8.71 13.56 -10.18
CA GLY A 22 8.87 12.14 -9.83
C GLY A 22 8.44 11.17 -10.93
N ASN A 23 8.57 9.87 -10.66
CA ASN A 23 8.12 8.81 -11.57
C ASN A 23 6.59 8.69 -11.54
N SER A 24 5.99 8.48 -12.71
CA SER A 24 4.64 7.93 -12.81
C SER A 24 4.55 6.65 -11.96
N GLY A 25 3.40 6.38 -11.34
CA GLY A 25 3.20 5.23 -10.44
C GLY A 25 3.84 3.93 -10.97
N ASP A 26 4.43 3.16 -10.06
CA ASP A 26 5.22 1.99 -10.42
C ASP A 26 4.32 0.78 -10.68
N LYS A 27 3.99 0.55 -11.96
CA LYS A 27 3.19 -0.60 -12.41
C LYS A 27 3.85 -1.94 -12.09
N SER A 28 5.18 -2.01 -12.11
CA SER A 28 5.90 -3.26 -11.79
C SER A 28 5.74 -3.60 -10.32
N ARG A 29 5.85 -2.60 -9.44
CA ARG A 29 5.59 -2.75 -8.01
C ARG A 29 4.14 -3.13 -7.73
N ALA A 30 3.18 -2.45 -8.37
CA ALA A 30 1.75 -2.78 -8.25
C ALA A 30 1.48 -4.24 -8.66
N ARG A 31 2.11 -4.72 -9.74
CA ARG A 31 2.01 -6.14 -10.15
C ARG A 31 2.64 -7.09 -9.13
N ALA A 32 3.83 -6.76 -8.62
CA ALA A 32 4.52 -7.58 -7.62
C ALA A 32 3.73 -7.70 -6.30
N ARG A 33 2.90 -6.70 -5.97
CA ARG A 33 2.01 -6.69 -4.79
C ARG A 33 0.55 -7.02 -5.11
N SER A 34 0.22 -7.39 -6.34
CA SER A 34 -1.18 -7.58 -6.78
C SER A 34 -1.97 -8.53 -5.88
N GLU A 35 -1.36 -9.65 -5.47
CA GLU A 35 -1.97 -10.60 -4.53
C GLU A 35 -2.36 -9.93 -3.20
N VAL A 36 -1.40 -9.29 -2.53
CA VAL A 36 -1.64 -8.64 -1.23
C VAL A 36 -2.57 -7.43 -1.35
N THR A 37 -2.51 -6.69 -2.46
CA THR A 37 -3.42 -5.58 -2.76
C THR A 37 -4.86 -6.07 -2.93
N HIS A 38 -5.08 -7.15 -3.69
CA HIS A 38 -6.41 -7.74 -3.86
C HIS A 38 -6.94 -8.38 -2.58
N MET A 39 -6.07 -9.01 -1.77
CA MET A 39 -6.42 -9.52 -0.45
C MET A 39 -6.91 -8.39 0.46
N ILE A 40 -6.18 -7.28 0.56
CA ILE A 40 -6.60 -6.11 1.35
C ILE A 40 -7.96 -5.58 0.89
N ARG A 41 -8.18 -5.47 -0.43
CA ARG A 41 -9.46 -5.03 -0.98
C ARG A 41 -10.61 -5.95 -0.57
N ARG A 42 -10.41 -7.27 -0.69
CA ARG A 42 -11.45 -8.27 -0.38
C ARG A 42 -11.74 -8.35 1.11
N ASP A 43 -10.71 -8.23 1.93
CA ASP A 43 -10.75 -8.51 3.37
C ASP A 43 -10.51 -7.25 4.21
N TYR A 44 -10.89 -6.06 3.70
CA TYR A 44 -10.64 -4.77 4.34
C TYR A 44 -11.08 -4.69 5.81
N PRO A 45 -12.28 -5.20 6.22
CA PRO A 45 -12.68 -5.16 7.63
C PRO A 45 -11.72 -5.90 8.58
N ALA A 46 -11.03 -6.94 8.11
CA ALA A 46 -10.01 -7.64 8.90
C ALA A 46 -8.63 -6.96 8.79
N PHE A 47 -8.35 -6.29 7.67
CA PHE A 47 -7.11 -5.52 7.50
C PHE A 47 -7.09 -4.22 8.31
N GLU A 48 -8.23 -3.55 8.48
CA GLU A 48 -8.31 -2.24 9.14
C GLU A 48 -7.75 -2.24 10.58
N PRO A 49 -8.13 -3.17 11.47
CA PRO A 49 -7.52 -3.27 12.80
C PRO A 49 -6.00 -3.48 12.77
N ILE A 50 -5.51 -4.30 11.83
CA ILE A 50 -4.07 -4.54 11.65
C ILE A 50 -3.37 -3.24 11.25
N ARG A 51 -3.91 -2.52 10.26
CA ARG A 51 -3.38 -1.24 9.81
C ARG A 51 -3.28 -0.24 10.96
N ASP A 52 -4.32 -0.15 11.79
CA ASP A 52 -4.38 0.84 12.85
C ASP A 52 -3.37 0.55 13.97
N VAL A 53 -3.12 -0.74 14.27
CA VAL A 53 -2.04 -1.18 15.16
C VAL A 53 -0.66 -0.86 14.54
N LEU A 54 -0.41 -1.26 13.29
CA LEU A 54 0.88 -1.06 12.62
C LEU A 54 1.24 0.42 12.46
N LEU A 55 0.25 1.28 12.25
CA LEU A 55 0.43 2.73 12.05
C LEU A 55 0.24 3.54 13.34
N LYS A 56 -0.01 2.88 14.48
CA LYS A 56 -0.25 3.52 15.79
C LYS A 56 -1.34 4.61 15.75
N ARG A 57 -2.37 4.45 14.90
CA ARG A 57 -3.43 5.45 14.71
C ARG A 57 -4.39 5.56 15.90
N HIS A 58 -4.41 4.54 16.78
CA HIS A 58 -5.18 4.53 18.02
C HIS A 58 -4.29 4.23 19.24
N ALA A 59 -3.36 5.13 19.53
CA ALA A 59 -2.41 4.97 20.65
C ALA A 59 -3.03 4.94 22.06
N ALA A 60 -4.35 5.12 22.21
CA ALA A 60 -5.01 5.19 23.51
C ALA A 60 -5.97 4.02 23.81
N ASN A 61 -6.53 3.32 22.80
CA ASN A 61 -7.57 2.33 23.04
C ASN A 61 -7.34 1.03 22.23
N SER A 62 -6.93 0.00 22.96
CA SER A 62 -7.61 -1.31 22.93
C SER A 62 -7.60 -2.10 21.61
N HIS A 63 -6.42 -2.42 21.08
CA HIS A 63 -6.23 -3.73 20.46
C HIS A 63 -5.00 -4.34 21.10
N SER A 64 -5.19 -5.29 22.02
CA SER A 64 -4.13 -6.24 22.34
C SER A 64 -3.65 -6.77 20.99
N GLY A 65 -2.35 -6.79 20.70
CA GLY A 65 -1.82 -7.29 19.41
C GLY A 65 -2.06 -8.79 19.14
N ILE A 66 -3.11 -9.34 19.74
CA ILE A 66 -3.69 -10.65 19.53
C ILE A 66 -4.64 -10.51 18.33
N PHE A 67 -4.19 -11.03 17.21
CA PHE A 67 -4.93 -11.09 15.97
C PHE A 67 -5.68 -12.43 15.90
N GLY A 68 -6.89 -12.43 15.35
CA GLY A 68 -7.60 -13.66 15.03
C GLY A 68 -6.90 -14.46 13.94
N GLU A 69 -7.43 -15.64 13.60
CA GLU A 69 -6.85 -16.50 12.56
C GLU A 69 -6.77 -15.79 11.21
N LYS A 70 -7.83 -15.07 10.83
CA LYS A 70 -7.91 -14.33 9.57
C LYS A 70 -6.92 -13.16 9.53
N GLU A 71 -6.83 -12.41 10.62
CA GLU A 71 -5.90 -11.29 10.73
C GLU A 71 -4.44 -11.77 10.74
N THR A 72 -4.17 -12.89 11.41
CA THR A 72 -2.86 -13.55 11.40
C THR A 72 -2.46 -13.96 9.97
N ALA A 73 -3.37 -14.54 9.20
CA ALA A 73 -3.11 -14.89 7.80
C ALA A 73 -2.80 -13.67 6.93
N ILE A 74 -3.51 -12.55 7.16
CA ILE A 74 -3.22 -11.26 6.49
C ILE A 74 -1.83 -10.76 6.88
N ILE A 75 -1.45 -10.82 8.15
CA ILE A 75 -0.12 -10.41 8.63
C ILE A 75 0.98 -11.23 8.00
N GLU A 76 0.85 -12.55 7.94
CA GLU A 76 1.85 -13.41 7.29
C GLU A 76 2.00 -13.05 5.81
N LYS A 77 0.90 -12.79 5.09
CA LYS A 77 0.98 -12.28 3.72
C LYS A 77 1.66 -10.91 3.62
N LEU A 78 1.39 -9.99 4.54
CA LEU A 78 2.10 -8.71 4.57
C LEU A 78 3.61 -8.89 4.83
N ARG A 79 4.01 -9.89 5.62
CA ARG A 79 5.42 -10.22 5.89
C ARG A 79 6.11 -10.83 4.67
N GLU A 80 5.43 -11.71 3.94
CA GLU A 80 5.95 -12.29 2.67
C GLU A 80 6.30 -11.21 1.64
N HIS A 81 5.58 -10.07 1.66
CA HIS A 81 5.82 -8.92 0.80
C HIS A 81 6.70 -7.82 1.41
N ASP A 82 7.38 -8.10 2.52
CA ASP A 82 8.23 -7.16 3.26
C ASP A 82 7.51 -5.86 3.66
N LEU A 83 6.20 -5.92 3.95
CA LEU A 83 5.41 -4.77 4.42
C LEU A 83 5.31 -4.71 5.95
N VAL A 84 5.47 -5.85 6.60
CA VAL A 84 5.41 -6.00 8.05
C VAL A 84 6.63 -6.79 8.51
N SER A 85 7.20 -6.39 9.64
CA SER A 85 8.24 -7.13 10.34
C SER A 85 7.87 -7.30 11.82
N VAL A 86 8.64 -8.13 12.53
CA VAL A 86 8.49 -8.31 13.98
C VAL A 86 9.65 -7.61 14.66
N ASN A 87 9.34 -6.68 15.56
CA ASN A 87 10.32 -5.98 16.40
C ASN A 87 9.91 -6.11 17.86
N GLU A 88 10.79 -6.64 18.71
CA GLU A 88 10.52 -6.88 20.14
C GLU A 88 9.21 -7.64 20.39
N GLY A 89 8.93 -8.65 19.56
CA GLY A 89 7.70 -9.45 19.65
C GLY A 89 6.42 -8.73 19.21
N ARG A 90 6.52 -7.56 18.58
CA ARG A 90 5.39 -6.78 18.06
C ARG A 90 5.48 -6.64 16.55
N HIS A 91 4.33 -6.74 15.88
CA HIS A 91 4.24 -6.44 14.46
C HIS A 91 4.38 -4.93 14.22
N VAL A 92 5.27 -4.55 13.30
CA VAL A 92 5.52 -3.16 12.91
C VAL A 92 5.63 -3.07 11.39
N ALA A 93 5.34 -1.91 10.82
CA ALA A 93 5.66 -1.68 9.41
C ALA A 93 7.18 -1.74 9.21
N SER A 94 7.63 -2.53 8.23
CA SER A 94 9.04 -2.84 7.97
C SER A 94 9.88 -1.61 7.64
N HIS A 95 9.35 -0.72 6.78
CA HIS A 95 10.04 0.48 6.31
C HIS A 95 9.07 1.64 5.97
N ALA A 96 9.60 2.81 5.63
CA ALA A 96 8.79 4.01 5.37
C ALA A 96 7.81 3.83 4.20
N GLU A 97 8.25 3.17 3.12
CA GLU A 97 7.36 2.84 2.01
C GLU A 97 6.25 1.85 2.41
N ALA A 98 6.54 0.87 3.26
CA ALA A 98 5.52 -0.03 3.79
C ALA A 98 4.46 0.73 4.59
N LYS A 99 4.85 1.72 5.41
CA LYS A 99 3.90 2.61 6.08
C LYS A 99 3.01 3.37 5.10
N ARG A 100 3.58 3.89 4.01
CA ARG A 100 2.83 4.59 2.97
C ARG A 100 1.84 3.65 2.27
N TYR A 101 2.30 2.44 1.92
CA TYR A 101 1.46 1.41 1.33
C TYR A 101 0.28 1.06 2.25
N LEU A 102 0.56 0.67 3.50
CA LEU A 102 -0.44 0.30 4.51
C LEU A 102 -1.43 1.45 4.81
N GLY A 103 -0.95 2.70 4.79
CA GLY A 103 -1.76 3.88 5.06
C GLY A 103 -2.73 4.29 3.96
N GLY A 104 -2.56 3.77 2.74
CA GLY A 104 -3.43 4.09 1.60
C GLY A 104 -2.80 3.86 0.23
N GLY A 105 -1.48 3.65 0.12
CA GLY A 105 -0.81 3.41 -1.17
C GLY A 105 -1.32 2.17 -1.92
N TRP A 106 -1.89 1.19 -1.22
CA TRP A 106 -2.55 0.04 -1.85
C TRP A 106 -3.76 0.43 -2.72
N LEU A 107 -4.45 1.54 -2.43
CA LEU A 107 -5.54 2.06 -3.27
C LEU A 107 -5.01 2.64 -4.58
N GLU A 108 -3.84 3.29 -4.53
CA GLU A 108 -3.15 3.77 -5.72
C GLU A 108 -2.71 2.57 -6.59
N GLU A 109 -2.11 1.54 -5.97
CA GLU A 109 -1.70 0.32 -6.68
C GLU A 109 -2.91 -0.41 -7.28
N MET A 110 -4.06 -0.47 -6.58
CA MET A 110 -5.33 -0.97 -7.14
C MET A 110 -5.75 -0.22 -8.42
N ALA A 111 -5.64 1.11 -8.43
CA ALA A 111 -6.01 1.91 -9.60
C ALA A 111 -5.10 1.64 -10.81
N TRP A 112 -3.86 1.20 -10.58
CA TRP A 112 -2.94 0.79 -11.65
C TRP A 112 -3.16 -0.64 -12.15
N LEU A 113 -3.83 -1.48 -11.36
CA LEU A 113 -4.17 -2.88 -11.69
C LEU A 113 -5.52 -3.03 -12.39
N ALA A 114 -6.37 -1.99 -12.37
CA ALA A 114 -7.67 -1.94 -13.04
C ALA A 114 -7.53 -1.71 -14.56
#